data_AF-A0A7Z9ZF48-F1
#
_entry.id   AF-A0A7Z9ZF48-F1
#
_cell.length_a   1.000
_cell.length_b   1.000
_cell.length_c   1.000
_cell.angle_alpha   90.00
_cell.angle_beta   90.00
_cell.angle_gamma   90.00
#
_symmetry.space_group_name_H-M   'P 1'
#
loop_
_entity.id
_entity.type
_entity.pdbx_description
1 polymer ?
#
loop_
_entity_poly.entity_id
_entity_poly.type
_entity_poly.pdbx_seq_one_letter_code
_entity_poly.pdbx_strand_id
1 'polypeptide(L)'
;MNKVLVLDPAKCTGCRSCEVACSTVKTGEANPYASRIRTVLFQDEGFFYPNVCLQCETPYCALPCPTRALWKDRETGLVEFAEERCVGCKLCLVACPFGAISMVETVSAKCDLCAGDPICVKFCQFGALSYGEPDEISLGKRVVVAGQMKQAYLEQARAG
;
A
#
# COMPACT_ATOMS: atom_id res chain seq x y z
N MET A 1 16.28 4.64 8.73
CA MET A 1 15.88 4.94 7.34
C MET A 1 14.64 4.11 7.08
N ASN A 2 13.55 4.74 6.67
CA ASN A 2 12.23 4.12 6.67
C ASN A 2 11.91 3.62 5.27
N LYS A 3 11.91 2.30 5.08
CA LYS A 3 11.47 1.66 3.85
C LYS A 3 10.00 1.94 3.58
N VAL A 4 9.66 2.06 2.30
CA VAL A 4 8.30 2.35 1.83
C VAL A 4 7.78 1.23 0.94
N LEU A 5 6.47 0.99 1.05
CA LEU A 5 5.76 0.09 0.15
C LEU A 5 5.39 0.87 -1.11
N VAL A 6 5.90 0.41 -2.26
CA VAL A 6 5.70 1.04 -3.55
C VAL A 6 4.79 0.20 -4.41
N LEU A 7 3.86 0.89 -5.07
CA LEU A 7 2.83 0.34 -5.91
C LEU A 7 3.16 0.72 -7.35
N ASP A 8 3.17 -0.27 -8.24
CA ASP A 8 3.28 -0.10 -9.69
C ASP A 8 2.05 -0.70 -10.36
N PRO A 9 0.95 0.08 -10.48
CA PRO A 9 -0.30 -0.41 -11.03
C PRO A 9 -0.19 -0.89 -12.49
N ALA A 10 0.79 -0.41 -13.26
CA ALA A 10 1.00 -0.85 -14.64
C ALA A 10 1.39 -2.34 -14.74
N LYS A 11 1.88 -2.93 -13.64
CA LYS A 11 2.19 -4.36 -13.54
C LYS A 11 1.11 -5.17 -12.81
N CYS A 12 0.06 -4.51 -12.31
CA CYS A 12 -0.97 -5.19 -11.55
C CYS A 12 -1.95 -5.90 -12.49
N THR A 13 -2.05 -7.22 -12.38
CA THR A 13 -2.94 -8.06 -13.21
C THR A 13 -4.30 -8.32 -12.59
N GLY A 14 -4.55 -7.81 -11.37
CA GLY A 14 -5.79 -8.10 -10.65
C GLY A 14 -5.88 -9.53 -10.10
N CYS A 15 -4.77 -10.27 -9.98
CA CYS A 15 -4.79 -11.67 -9.49
C CYS A 15 -5.19 -11.82 -8.02
N ARG A 16 -5.16 -10.73 -7.23
CA ARG A 16 -5.53 -10.67 -5.80
C ARG A 16 -4.76 -11.62 -4.88
N SER A 17 -3.63 -12.18 -5.32
CA SER A 17 -2.76 -13.03 -4.48
C SER A 17 -2.25 -12.29 -3.24
N CYS A 18 -2.00 -10.98 -3.35
CA CYS A 18 -1.62 -10.14 -2.22
C CYS A 18 -2.70 -10.02 -1.14
N GLU A 19 -4.00 -10.02 -1.52
CA GLU A 19 -5.12 -9.96 -0.58
C GLU A 19 -5.22 -11.26 0.21
N VAL A 20 -5.22 -12.40 -0.49
CA VAL A 20 -5.29 -13.74 0.11
C VAL A 20 -4.10 -13.98 1.05
N ALA A 21 -2.88 -13.66 0.60
CA ALA A 21 -1.68 -13.83 1.42
C ALA A 21 -1.74 -12.94 2.67
N CYS A 22 -2.20 -11.70 2.52
CA CYS A 22 -2.35 -10.78 3.64
C CYS A 22 -3.37 -11.29 4.67
N SER A 23 -4.60 -11.63 4.26
CA SER A 23 -5.60 -12.13 5.21
C SER A 23 -5.13 -13.40 5.91
N THR A 24 -4.50 -14.33 5.17
CA THR A 24 -4.02 -15.59 5.74
C THR A 24 -3.03 -15.35 6.87
N VAL A 25 -2.06 -14.44 6.67
CA VAL A 25 -1.07 -14.11 7.71
C VAL A 25 -1.67 -13.31 8.85
N LYS A 26 -2.68 -12.49 8.59
CA LYS A 26 -3.20 -11.51 9.56
C LYS A 26 -4.38 -12.00 10.37
N THR A 27 -5.19 -12.90 9.83
CA THR A 27 -6.40 -13.42 10.47
C THR A 27 -6.41 -14.95 10.55
N GLY A 28 -5.45 -15.64 9.93
CA GLY A 28 -5.45 -17.10 9.83
C GLY A 28 -6.39 -17.65 8.76
N GLU A 29 -7.09 -16.79 8.02
CA GLU A 29 -8.08 -17.19 7.03
C GLU A 29 -7.74 -16.67 5.63
N ALA A 30 -7.96 -17.52 4.62
CA ALA A 30 -7.86 -17.15 3.21
C ALA A 30 -9.09 -16.33 2.74
N ASN A 31 -9.36 -15.23 3.42
CA ASN A 31 -10.49 -14.34 3.16
C ASN A 31 -10.01 -12.94 2.68
N PRO A 32 -10.02 -12.64 1.36
CA PRO A 32 -9.61 -11.35 0.84
C PRO A 32 -10.34 -10.12 1.41
N TYR A 33 -11.55 -10.28 1.96
CA TYR A 33 -12.27 -9.17 2.61
C TYR A 33 -11.68 -8.80 3.97
N ALA A 34 -10.94 -9.71 4.61
CA ALA A 34 -10.22 -9.46 5.85
C ALA A 34 -8.77 -8.99 5.64
N SER A 35 -8.38 -8.76 4.39
CA SER A 35 -7.03 -8.32 4.04
C SER A 35 -6.80 -6.82 4.30
N ARG A 36 -5.55 -6.43 4.51
CA ARG A 36 -5.13 -5.04 4.77
C ARG A 36 -4.66 -4.31 3.50
N ILE A 37 -4.92 -4.90 2.34
CA ILE A 37 -4.61 -4.40 0.99
C ILE A 37 -5.79 -4.77 0.10
N ARG A 38 -6.26 -3.87 -0.77
CA ARG A 38 -7.41 -4.11 -1.63
C ARG A 38 -7.11 -3.73 -3.07
N THR A 39 -7.30 -4.66 -3.99
CA THR A 39 -7.21 -4.39 -5.42
C THR A 39 -8.51 -3.76 -5.89
N VAL A 40 -8.43 -2.52 -6.34
CA VAL A 40 -9.54 -1.78 -6.95
C VAL A 40 -9.50 -2.02 -8.46
N LEU A 41 -10.63 -2.40 -9.03
CA LEU A 41 -10.82 -2.53 -10.47
C LEU A 41 -11.47 -1.25 -11.02
N PHE A 42 -10.81 -0.64 -11.98
CA PHE A 42 -11.32 0.42 -12.83
C PHE A 42 -11.75 -0.25 -14.14
N GLN A 43 -13.06 -0.53 -14.25
CA GLN A 43 -13.61 -1.39 -15.30
C GLN A 43 -13.46 -0.77 -16.69
N ASP A 44 -13.70 0.53 -16.80
CA ASP A 44 -13.71 1.24 -18.08
C ASP A 44 -12.30 1.30 -18.69
N GLU A 45 -11.27 1.36 -17.85
CA GLU A 45 -9.87 1.42 -18.24
C GLU A 45 -9.18 0.04 -18.24
N GLY A 46 -9.85 -1.02 -17.77
CA GLY A 46 -9.25 -2.34 -17.60
C GLY A 46 -8.03 -2.32 -16.67
N PHE A 47 -8.06 -1.48 -15.64
CA PHE A 47 -6.91 -1.14 -14.81
C PHE A 47 -7.11 -1.59 -13.35
N PHE A 48 -6.04 -2.09 -12.73
CA PHE A 48 -6.06 -2.55 -11.35
C PHE A 48 -5.14 -1.71 -10.47
N TYR A 49 -5.66 -1.25 -9.34
CA TYR A 49 -4.89 -0.49 -8.36
C TYR A 49 -4.85 -1.20 -7.01
N PRO A 50 -3.69 -1.69 -6.55
CA PRO A 50 -3.57 -2.28 -5.22
C PRO A 50 -3.51 -1.19 -4.14
N ASN A 51 -4.65 -0.86 -3.54
CA ASN A 51 -4.78 0.12 -2.47
C ASN A 51 -4.32 -0.44 -1.11
N VAL A 52 -3.42 0.27 -0.42
CA VAL A 52 -2.85 -0.15 0.87
C VAL A 52 -2.43 1.08 1.68
N CYS A 53 -2.35 0.94 3.01
CA CYS A 53 -1.96 2.05 3.88
C CYS A 53 -0.53 2.52 3.56
N LEU A 54 -0.39 3.83 3.34
CA LEU A 54 0.87 4.47 2.94
C LEU A 54 1.78 4.86 4.11
N GLN A 55 1.39 4.57 5.36
CA GLN A 55 2.14 4.97 6.57
C GLN A 55 2.44 6.48 6.62
N CYS A 56 1.40 7.30 6.42
CA CYS A 56 1.53 8.76 6.31
C CYS A 56 2.34 9.38 7.45
N GLU A 57 3.10 10.44 7.13
CA GLU A 57 3.81 11.21 8.15
C GLU A 57 2.85 11.86 9.14
N THR A 58 1.82 12.51 8.61
CA THR A 58 0.66 12.96 9.37
C THR A 58 -0.46 11.93 9.24
N PRO A 59 -0.72 11.08 10.27
CA PRO A 59 -1.80 10.11 10.22
C PRO A 59 -3.16 10.77 10.45
N TYR A 60 -3.78 11.30 9.39
CA TYR A 60 -5.13 11.86 9.46
C TYR A 60 -6.16 10.89 10.03
N CYS A 61 -5.95 9.58 9.86
CA CYS A 61 -6.78 8.53 10.44
C CYS A 61 -6.69 8.44 11.97
N ALA A 62 -5.59 8.88 12.59
CA ALA A 62 -5.42 8.86 14.04
C ALA A 62 -6.08 10.07 14.72
N LEU A 63 -6.13 11.22 14.04
CA LEU A 63 -6.67 12.47 14.59
C LEU A 63 -8.09 12.35 15.18
N PRO A 64 -9.07 11.71 14.50
CA PRO A 64 -10.43 11.60 15.02
C PRO A 64 -10.63 10.38 15.93
N CYS A 65 -9.58 9.60 16.26
CA CYS A 65 -9.74 8.37 17.04
C CYS A 65 -9.97 8.68 18.53
N PRO A 66 -11.18 8.45 19.08
CA PRO A 66 -11.52 8.87 20.43
C PRO A 66 -10.75 8.10 21.51
N THR A 67 -10.37 6.85 21.21
CA THR A 67 -9.65 5.95 22.13
C THR A 67 -8.15 5.93 21.90
N ARG A 68 -7.64 6.69 20.94
CA ARG A 68 -6.22 6.68 20.54
C ARG A 68 -5.72 5.27 20.22
N ALA A 69 -6.56 4.49 19.54
CA ALA A 69 -6.19 3.17 19.01
C ALA A 69 -5.19 3.27 17.84
N LEU A 70 -5.07 4.44 17.20
CA LEU A 70 -4.09 4.73 16.15
C LEU A 70 -3.14 5.82 16.63
N TRP A 71 -1.85 5.70 16.35
CA TRP A 71 -0.85 6.74 16.62
C TRP A 71 0.33 6.67 15.65
N LYS A 72 1.10 7.76 15.52
CA LYS A 72 2.41 7.73 14.84
C LYS A 72 3.45 7.31 15.86
N ASP A 73 4.11 6.18 15.62
CA ASP A 73 5.27 5.80 16.39
C ASP A 73 6.48 6.62 15.94
N ARG A 74 7.20 7.20 16.90
CA ARG A 74 8.31 8.12 16.61
C ARG A 74 9.62 7.40 16.32
N GLU A 75 9.76 6.16 16.78
CA GLU A 75 10.98 5.37 16.62
C GLU A 75 10.97 4.66 15.26
N THR A 76 9.86 4.00 14.94
CA THR A 76 9.69 3.25 13.68
C THR A 76 9.17 4.13 12.55
N GLY A 77 8.52 5.25 12.87
CA GLY A 77 7.81 6.07 11.89
C GLY A 77 6.55 5.42 11.32
N LEU A 78 6.10 4.29 11.88
CA LEU A 78 4.87 3.63 11.44
C LEU A 78 3.64 4.30 12.05
N VAL A 79 2.53 4.24 11.32
CA VAL A 79 1.23 4.48 11.94
C VAL A 79 0.86 3.18 12.62
N GLU A 80 0.89 3.12 13.94
CA GLU A 80 0.59 1.92 14.71
C GLU A 80 -0.91 1.80 15.01
N PHE A 81 -1.35 0.57 15.33
CA PHE A 81 -2.74 0.27 15.67
C PHE A 81 -2.84 -0.73 16.82
N ALA A 82 -3.63 -0.38 17.83
CA ALA A 82 -3.95 -1.19 18.99
C ALA A 82 -5.42 -1.66 18.87
N GLU A 83 -5.60 -2.92 18.50
CA GLU A 83 -6.92 -3.51 18.26
C GLU A 83 -7.80 -3.49 19.52
N GLU A 84 -7.18 -3.75 20.68
CA GLU A 84 -7.85 -3.81 21.99
C GLU A 84 -8.44 -2.46 22.43
N ARG A 85 -8.01 -1.36 21.81
CA ARG A 85 -8.53 0.00 22.06
C ARG A 85 -9.59 0.41 21.04
N CYS A 86 -9.78 -0.36 19.97
CA CYS A 86 -10.69 -0.01 18.90
C CYS A 86 -12.14 -0.25 19.32
N VAL A 87 -12.96 0.80 19.28
CA VAL A 87 -14.40 0.71 19.57
C VAL A 87 -15.27 0.65 18.31
N GLY A 88 -14.67 0.41 17.15
CA GLY A 88 -15.42 0.24 15.89
C GLY A 88 -16.17 1.47 15.39
N CYS A 89 -15.80 2.68 15.83
CA CYS A 89 -16.52 3.92 15.50
C CYS A 89 -16.41 4.37 14.02
N LYS A 90 -15.51 3.76 13.24
CA LYS A 90 -15.28 4.01 11.81
C LYS A 90 -14.81 5.42 11.41
N LEU A 91 -14.53 6.31 12.37
CA LEU A 91 -14.06 7.67 12.07
C LEU A 91 -12.73 7.69 11.28
N CYS A 92 -11.84 6.74 11.57
CA CYS A 92 -10.57 6.60 10.85
C CYS A 92 -10.75 6.22 9.38
N LEU A 93 -11.81 5.48 9.02
CA LEU A 93 -12.13 5.15 7.63
C LEU A 93 -12.46 6.41 6.84
N VAL A 94 -13.32 7.26 7.39
CA VAL A 94 -13.74 8.51 6.77
C VAL A 94 -12.59 9.51 6.69
N ALA A 95 -11.71 9.54 7.69
CA ALA A 95 -10.59 10.46 7.74
C ALA A 95 -9.37 10.02 6.90
N CYS A 96 -9.32 8.78 6.42
CA CYS A 96 -8.21 8.34 5.58
C CYS A 96 -8.38 8.88 4.15
N PRO A 97 -7.52 9.82 3.68
CA PRO A 97 -7.67 10.39 2.35
C PRO A 97 -7.42 9.36 1.23
N PHE A 98 -6.76 8.25 1.55
CA PHE A 98 -6.43 7.18 0.61
C PHE A 98 -7.38 5.98 0.66
N GLY A 99 -8.39 6.01 1.54
CA GLY A 99 -9.35 4.90 1.68
C GLY A 99 -8.73 3.57 2.12
N ALA A 100 -7.56 3.61 2.77
CA ALA A 100 -6.73 2.43 3.02
C ALA A 100 -6.99 1.73 4.37
N ILE A 101 -8.09 2.08 5.05
CA ILE A 101 -8.53 1.45 6.29
C ILE A 101 -9.82 0.68 6.00
N SER A 102 -9.87 -0.54 6.50
CA SER A 102 -10.99 -1.47 6.35
C SER A 102 -11.58 -1.80 7.71
N MET A 103 -12.70 -2.54 7.71
CA MET A 103 -13.24 -3.17 8.91
C MET A 103 -13.10 -4.69 8.77
N VAL A 104 -12.59 -5.34 9.80
CA VAL A 104 -12.65 -6.79 9.98
C VAL A 104 -13.56 -7.01 11.18
N GLU A 105 -14.71 -7.63 10.95
CA GLU A 105 -15.79 -7.73 11.94
C GLU A 105 -16.18 -6.35 12.50
N THR A 106 -15.89 -6.08 13.77
CA THR A 106 -16.22 -4.83 14.47
C THR A 106 -15.02 -3.92 14.69
N VAL A 107 -13.81 -4.36 14.32
CA VAL A 107 -12.56 -3.62 14.52
C VAL A 107 -12.02 -3.08 13.19
N SER A 108 -11.38 -1.91 13.26
CA SER A 108 -10.70 -1.35 12.09
C SER A 108 -9.42 -2.14 11.80
N ALA A 109 -9.05 -2.26 10.52
CA ALA A 109 -7.84 -2.93 10.10
C ALA A 109 -7.11 -2.09 9.05
N LYS A 110 -5.79 -1.99 9.20
CA LYS A 110 -4.90 -1.28 8.28
C LYS A 110 -3.57 -2.02 8.16
N CYS A 111 -2.83 -1.77 7.08
CA CYS A 111 -1.50 -2.35 6.92
C CYS A 111 -0.56 -1.90 8.05
N ASP A 112 0.28 -2.83 8.49
CA ASP A 112 1.32 -2.68 9.53
C ASP A 112 2.72 -2.96 8.94
N LEU A 113 2.81 -3.02 7.61
CA LEU A 113 4.02 -3.41 6.86
C LEU A 113 4.64 -4.75 7.28
N CYS A 114 3.89 -5.62 7.96
CA CYS A 114 4.35 -6.93 8.41
C CYS A 114 5.72 -6.89 9.11
N ALA A 115 5.92 -5.92 10.01
CA ALA A 115 7.18 -5.73 10.73
C ALA A 115 8.41 -5.58 9.81
N GLY A 116 8.22 -4.96 8.64
CA GLY A 116 9.29 -4.74 7.66
C GLY A 116 9.50 -5.89 6.67
N ASP A 117 8.64 -6.91 6.69
CA ASP A 117 8.70 -8.04 5.76
C ASP A 117 7.33 -8.31 5.08
N PRO A 118 6.87 -7.43 4.17
CA PRO A 118 5.50 -7.46 3.66
C PRO A 118 5.20 -8.74 2.85
N ILE A 119 4.27 -9.57 3.35
CA ILE A 119 3.88 -10.81 2.67
C ILE A 119 3.26 -10.57 1.29
N CYS A 120 2.55 -9.46 1.12
CA CYS A 120 1.94 -9.09 -0.16
C CYS A 120 2.98 -8.86 -1.26
N VAL A 121 4.18 -8.39 -0.92
CA VAL A 121 5.30 -8.21 -1.87
C VAL A 121 5.84 -9.58 -2.29
N LYS A 122 6.06 -10.50 -1.34
CA LYS A 122 6.56 -11.86 -1.62
C LYS A 122 5.65 -12.65 -2.57
N PHE A 123 4.34 -12.43 -2.49
CA PHE A 123 3.36 -13.10 -3.33
C PHE A 123 3.05 -12.35 -4.64
N CYS A 124 3.62 -11.16 -4.85
CA CYS A 124 3.41 -10.39 -6.07
C CYS A 124 4.34 -10.86 -7.19
N GLN A 125 3.94 -11.92 -7.90
CA GLN A 125 4.73 -12.51 -8.99
C GLN A 125 4.99 -11.55 -10.16
N PHE A 126 4.12 -10.55 -10.35
CA PHE A 126 4.21 -9.58 -11.44
C PHE A 126 5.03 -8.32 -11.07
N GLY A 127 5.48 -8.19 -9.83
CA GLY A 127 6.28 -7.04 -9.39
C GLY A 127 5.50 -5.72 -9.33
N ALA A 128 4.18 -5.78 -9.17
CA ALA A 128 3.33 -4.61 -8.92
C ALA A 128 3.49 -4.02 -7.51
N LEU A 129 4.08 -4.79 -6.59
CA LEU A 129 4.37 -4.39 -5.22
C LEU A 129 5.85 -4.58 -4.94
N SER A 130 6.49 -3.58 -4.33
CA SER A 130 7.88 -3.63 -3.88
C SER A 130 8.06 -2.92 -2.55
N TYR A 131 9.04 -3.33 -1.74
CA TYR A 131 9.35 -2.72 -0.45
C TYR A 131 10.84 -2.43 -0.36
N GLY A 132 11.21 -1.16 -0.13
CA GLY A 132 12.61 -0.75 -0.16
C GLY A 132 12.81 0.71 0.22
N GLU A 133 14.05 1.18 0.15
CA GLU A 133 14.39 2.56 0.50
C GLU A 133 13.86 3.55 -0.55
N PRO A 134 13.23 4.67 -0.14
CA PRO A 134 12.68 5.65 -1.07
C PRO A 134 13.68 6.18 -2.10
N ASP A 135 14.93 6.42 -1.67
CA ASP A 135 15.98 7.01 -2.51
C ASP A 135 16.44 6.04 -3.60
N GLU A 136 16.62 4.76 -3.26
CA GLU A 136 16.98 3.72 -4.22
C GLU A 136 15.88 3.54 -5.27
N ILE A 137 14.62 3.49 -4.83
CA ILE A 137 13.48 3.35 -5.74
C ILE A 137 13.35 4.59 -6.63
N SER A 138 13.54 5.78 -6.08
CA SER A 138 13.48 7.04 -6.83
C SER A 138 14.59 7.14 -7.86
N LEU A 139 15.80 6.70 -7.53
CA LEU A 139 16.92 6.63 -8.47
C LEU A 139 16.61 5.68 -9.63
N GLY A 140 16.09 4.49 -9.33
CA GLY A 140 15.66 3.53 -10.35
C GLY A 140 14.66 4.13 -11.34
N LYS A 141 13.65 4.86 -10.83
CA LYS A 141 12.68 5.57 -11.68
C LYS A 141 13.33 6.64 -12.56
N ARG A 142 14.26 7.44 -12.01
CA ARG A 142 14.99 8.47 -12.78
C ARG A 142 15.77 7.85 -13.94
N VAL A 143 16.44 6.73 -13.72
CA VAL A 143 17.19 6.01 -14.75
C VAL A 143 16.27 5.50 -15.86
N VAL A 144 15.12 4.90 -15.52
CA VAL A 144 14.15 4.39 -16.50
C VAL A 144 13.59 5.52 -17.36
N VAL A 145 13.14 6.62 -16.75
CA VAL A 145 12.58 7.77 -17.47
C VAL A 145 13.63 8.45 -18.35
N ALA A 146 14.85 8.65 -17.84
CA ALA A 146 15.95 9.19 -18.65
C ALA A 146 16.29 8.29 -19.84
N GLY A 147 16.21 6.97 -19.67
CA GLY A 147 16.36 6.00 -20.75
C GLY A 147 15.29 6.14 -21.84
N GLN A 148 14.02 6.29 -21.45
CA GLN A 148 12.91 6.52 -22.38
C GLN A 148 13.09 7.84 -23.15
N MET A 149 13.45 8.93 -22.45
CA MET A 149 13.73 10.22 -23.09
C MET A 149 14.89 10.15 -24.08
N LYS A 150 15.96 9.42 -23.73
CA LYS A 150 17.09 9.17 -24.62
C LYS A 150 16.64 8.46 -25.91
N GLN A 151 15.79 7.44 -25.82
CA GLN A 151 15.30 6.73 -27.01
C GLN A 151 14.44 7.64 -27.89
N ALA A 152 13.49 8.37 -27.31
CA ALA A 152 12.64 9.30 -28.06
C ALA A 152 13.48 10.36 -28.80
N TYR A 153 14.54 10.88 -28.16
CA TYR A 153 15.47 11.81 -28.79
C TYR A 153 16.21 11.19 -29.99
N LEU A 154 16.72 9.96 -29.84
CA LEU A 154 17.43 9.25 -30.91
C LEU A 154 16.51 8.92 -32.10
N GLU A 155 15.25 8.59 -31.84
CA GLU A 155 14.25 8.35 -32.88
C GLU A 155 13.94 9.62 -33.68
N GLN A 156 13.75 10.76 -33.00
CA GLN A 156 13.58 12.06 -33.68
C GLN A 156 14.80 12.42 -34.53
N ALA A 157 16.01 12.19 -34.03
CA ALA A 157 17.24 12.48 -34.74
C ALA A 157 17.48 11.58 -35.98
N ARG A 158 16.82 10.42 -36.07
CA ARG A 158 16.88 9.51 -37.23
C ARG A 158 15.80 9.80 -38.27
N ALA A 159 14.75 10.54 -37.89
CA ALA A 159 13.61 10.85 -38.74
C ALA A 159 13.75 12.18 -39.52
N GLY A 160 14.78 12.96 -39.24
CA GLY A 160 15.17 14.17 -39.99
C GLY A 160 16.45 13.97 -40.77
#